data_AF-A0A925NUN6-F1
#
_entry.id   AF-A0A925NUN6-F1
#
_cell.length_a   1.000
_cell.length_b   1.000
_cell.length_c   1.000
_cell.angle_alpha   90.00
_cell.angle_beta   90.00
_cell.angle_gamma   90.00
#
_symmetry.space_group_name_H-M   'P 1'
#
loop_
_entity.id
_entity.type
_entity.pdbx_description
1 polymer ?
#
loop_
_entity_poly.entity_id
_entity_poly.type
_entity_poly.pdbx_seq_one_letter_code
_entity_poly.pdbx_strand_id
1 'polypeptide(L)' 'MTTLSVNINKIATLRNSRGGNTPNVLEVAINCQKFGAQGITVH' A
#
# COMPACT_ATOMS: atom_id res chain seq x y z
N MET A 1 14.38 -9.74 15.71
CA MET A 1 14.10 -8.31 15.45
C MET A 1 12.71 -8.22 14.84
N THR A 2 11.85 -7.33 15.33
CA THR A 2 10.48 -7.18 14.80
C THR A 2 10.52 -6.47 13.45
N THR A 3 9.67 -6.88 12.50
CA THR A 3 9.56 -6.28 11.15
C THR A 3 8.21 -5.57 10.97
N LEU A 4 8.22 -4.48 10.20
CA LEU A 4 7.01 -3.77 9.78
C LEU A 4 6.57 -4.27 8.40
N SER A 5 5.35 -4.78 8.33
CA SER A 5 4.66 -5.01 7.05
C SER A 5 3.46 -4.08 6.94
N VAL A 6 3.40 -3.27 5.88
CA VAL A 6 2.33 -2.28 5.71
C VAL A 6 1.17 -2.91 4.97
N ASN A 7 -0.01 -2.92 5.59
CA ASN A 7 -1.24 -3.32 4.91
C ASN A 7 -1.77 -2.16 4.05
N ILE A 8 -1.85 -2.36 2.73
CA ILE A 8 -2.27 -1.31 1.79
C ILE A 8 -3.72 -1.46 1.30
N ASN A 9 -4.54 -2.31 1.93
CA ASN A 9 -5.93 -2.54 1.51
C ASN A 9 -6.77 -1.26 1.51
N LYS A 10 -6.51 -0.34 2.45
CA LYS A 10 -7.25 0.92 2.56
C LYS A 10 -6.93 1.90 1.42
N ILE A 11 -5.75 1.79 0.80
CA ILE A 11 -5.41 2.52 -0.42
C ILE A 11 -6.28 2.04 -1.59
N ALA A 12 -6.42 0.71 -1.72
CA ALA A 12 -7.30 0.12 -2.72
C ALA A 12 -8.78 0.48 -2.47
N THR A 13 -9.23 0.55 -1.21
CA THR A 13 -10.59 1.02 -0.87
C THR A 13 -10.85 2.44 -1.41
N LEU A 14 -9.91 3.37 -1.18
CA LEU A 14 -10.04 4.75 -1.66
C LEU A 14 -10.09 4.81 -3.19
N ARG A 15 -9.16 4.13 -3.87
CA ARG A 15 -9.12 4.04 -5.34
C ARG A 15 -10.43 3.50 -5.90
N ASN A 16 -10.87 2.34 -5.39
CA ASN A 16 -12.06 1.65 -5.89
C ASN A 16 -13.33 2.48 -5.70
N SER A 17 -13.39 3.31 -4.65
CA SER A 17 -14.56 4.17 -4.43
C SER A 17 -14.81 5.17 -5.56
N ARG A 18 -13.78 5.53 -6.35
CA ARG A 18 -13.83 6.57 -7.40
C ARG A 18 -13.71 6.02 -8.82
N GLY A 19 -13.38 4.73 -8.99
CA GLY A 19 -13.24 4.08 -10.29
C GLY A 19 -12.06 4.54 -11.15
N GLY A 20 -11.14 5.34 -10.59
CA GLY A 20 -9.91 5.80 -11.25
C GLY A 20 -8.68 5.01 -10.79
N ASN A 21 -7.48 5.49 -11.18
CA ASN A 21 -6.21 4.88 -10.78
C ASN A 21 -5.49 5.62 -9.64
N THR A 22 -6.14 6.62 -9.03
CA THR A 22 -5.56 7.44 -7.95
C THR A 22 -6.33 7.19 -6.65
N PRO A 23 -5.65 6.82 -5.54
CA PRO A 23 -4.21 6.51 -5.45
C PRO A 23 -3.83 5.22 -6.18
N ASN A 24 -2.62 5.18 -6.74
CA ASN A 24 -2.08 3.99 -7.39
C ASN A 24 -1.51 3.03 -6.33
N VAL A 25 -2.07 1.82 -6.25
CA VAL A 25 -1.73 0.84 -5.20
C VAL A 25 -0.27 0.35 -5.31
N LEU A 26 0.24 0.17 -6.54
CA LEU A 26 1.63 -0.26 -6.77
C LEU A 26 2.62 0.82 -6.34
N GLU A 27 2.34 2.08 -6.68
CA GLU A 27 3.17 3.21 -6.28
C GLU A 27 3.24 3.33 -4.75
N VAL A 28 2.12 3.18 -4.06
CA VAL A 28 2.10 3.20 -2.59
C VAL A 28 2.91 2.05 -2.00
N ALA A 29 2.81 0.83 -2.55
CA ALA A 29 3.62 -0.30 -2.09
C ALA A 29 5.14 -0.02 -2.21
N ILE A 30 5.58 0.51 -3.36
CA ILE A 30 6.97 0.90 -3.60
C ILE A 30 7.41 1.99 -2.61
N ASN A 31 6.56 3.00 -2.38
CA ASN A 31 6.87 4.09 -1.47
C ASN A 31 6.98 3.59 -0.02
N CYS A 32 6.09 2.71 0.44
CA CYS A 32 6.19 2.10 1.76
C CYS A 32 7.53 1.39 1.96
N GLN A 33 7.99 0.61 0.98
CA GLN A 33 9.29 -0.07 1.05
C GLN A 33 10.45 0.93 1.05
N LYS A 34 10.42 1.96 0.18
CA LYS A 34 11.43 3.03 0.16
C LYS A 34 11.50 3.80 1.48
N PHE A 35 10.39 3.89 2.23
CA PHE A 35 10.31 4.57 3.51
C PHE A 35 10.55 3.66 4.72
N GLY A 36 11.01 2.42 4.51
CA GLY A 36 11.51 1.54 5.57
C GLY A 36 10.60 0.38 5.96
N ALA A 37 9.48 0.14 5.26
CA ALA A 37 8.71 -1.08 5.43
C ALA A 37 9.50 -2.29 4.91
N GLN A 38 9.58 -3.36 5.71
CA GLN A 38 10.23 -4.61 5.32
C GLN A 38 9.29 -5.55 4.54
N GLY A 39 8.00 -5.25 4.50
CA GLY A 39 7.00 -6.04 3.79
C GLY A 39 5.75 -5.24 3.44
N ILE A 40 4.94 -5.82 2.55
CA ILE A 40 3.62 -5.32 2.18
C ILE A 40 2.62 -6.45 2.41
N THR A 41 1.50 -6.13 3.04
CA THR A 41 0.41 -7.07 3.30
C THR A 41 -0.81 -6.67 2.46
N VAL A 42 -1.44 -7.68 1.85
CA VAL A 42 -2.73 -7.60 1.18
C VAL A 42 -3.63 -8.72 1.70
N HIS A 43 -4.94 -8.54 1.60
CA HIS A 43 -5.94 -9.58 1.87
C HIS A 43 -6.92 -9.61 0.71
#